data_AF-A0A0M2V8M2-F1
#
_entry.id   AF-A0A0M2V8M2-F1
#
_cell.length_a   1.000
_cell.length_b   1.000
_cell.length_c   1.000
_cell.angle_alpha   90.00
_cell.angle_beta   90.00
_cell.angle_gamma   90.00
#
_symmetry.space_group_name_H-M   'P 1'
#
loop_
_entity.id
_entity.type
_entity.pdbx_description
1 polymer ?
#
loop_
_entity_poly.entity_id
_entity_poly.type
_entity_poly.pdbx_seq_one_letter_code
_entity_poly.pdbx_strand_id
1 'polypeptide(L)'
;MQSIKWDPKLISKYNINGPRYTSYPTALALSTDFDQTHIQLALGQSPAELSLYLHIPFCHKLCYYCGCNKVITRHQHKADTYLDALAQEMALYAPLLSNKRINQLHLGGGTPTFLTEQQLSRLMAQLHQHFVINSDAEISIEIDPRSCSDNKLRHLRSLGFNRVSFGVQDLDEKVQIAINRVQDTDLIRHQLQLSRELGFSSINLDLIYGLPFQQPASFSETVDEIIRLNPHRISLFSYAHIPERFAAQRKIDNSSLPDAPAKLALMQLAIERLVAAGYQFIGMDHFARPDDALAKAQQAGKLQRNFQGYTTAGQDALLGLGVSSISQVSGVLWQNSKELPGYYTAINAGKLPVERGFSLNSDDKIRAALISQLICHFELDIAAFCQQWQLAGFWQYFAEALERLQPFMEDSLVEVYAERIKVTDSGRLWVRSICACFDAYLTQGQQRYSKVV
;
A
#
# COMPACT_ATOMS: atom_id res chain seq x y z
N MET A 1 27.77 -3.66 -0.07
CA MET A 1 26.97 -2.60 -0.73
C MET A 1 26.13 -3.28 -1.80
N GLN A 2 24.81 -3.25 -1.66
CA GLN A 2 23.89 -3.75 -2.70
C GLN A 2 23.91 -2.77 -3.88
N SER A 3 24.58 -3.14 -4.95
CA SER A 3 24.54 -2.40 -6.21
C SER A 3 23.44 -3.01 -7.07
N ILE A 4 22.25 -2.41 -7.07
CA ILE A 4 21.23 -2.75 -8.05
C ILE A 4 21.81 -2.46 -9.44
N LYS A 5 21.94 -3.48 -10.29
CA LYS A 5 22.52 -3.33 -11.62
C LYS A 5 21.45 -2.83 -12.59
N TRP A 6 21.66 -1.63 -13.12
CA TRP A 6 20.76 -0.99 -14.07
C TRP A 6 21.15 -1.36 -15.50
N ASP A 7 20.30 -2.12 -16.20
CA ASP A 7 20.48 -2.46 -17.61
C ASP A 7 19.27 -1.95 -18.43
N PRO A 8 19.45 -0.92 -19.29
CA PRO A 8 18.41 -0.40 -20.17
C PRO A 8 17.68 -1.47 -21.01
N LYS A 9 18.37 -2.55 -21.39
CA LYS A 9 17.76 -3.65 -22.16
C LYS A 9 16.75 -4.43 -21.32
N LEU A 10 17.10 -4.73 -20.07
CA LEU A 10 16.19 -5.41 -19.13
C LEU A 10 14.97 -4.55 -18.84
N ILE A 11 15.15 -3.22 -18.75
CA ILE A 11 14.03 -2.31 -18.53
C ILE A 11 13.07 -2.31 -19.71
N SER A 12 13.59 -2.22 -20.94
CA SER A 12 12.75 -2.32 -22.13
C SER A 12 12.02 -3.66 -22.22
N LYS A 13 12.65 -4.75 -21.77
CA LYS A 13 12.11 -6.12 -21.84
C LYS A 13 11.00 -6.36 -20.80
N TYR A 14 11.19 -5.88 -19.57
CA TYR A 14 10.32 -6.23 -18.43
C TYR A 14 9.43 -5.10 -17.93
N ASN A 15 9.50 -3.89 -18.50
CA ASN A 15 8.55 -2.82 -18.22
C ASN A 15 7.19 -3.05 -18.92
N ILE A 16 6.55 -4.16 -18.57
CA ILE A 16 5.25 -4.59 -19.08
C ILE A 16 4.12 -4.25 -18.10
N ASN A 17 2.88 -4.31 -18.59
CA ASN A 17 1.71 -4.21 -17.71
C ASN A 17 1.60 -5.48 -16.87
N GLY A 18 1.41 -5.32 -15.56
CA GLY A 18 1.34 -6.45 -14.65
C GLY A 18 0.68 -6.10 -13.33
N PRO A 19 0.16 -7.11 -12.62
CA PRO A 19 -0.47 -6.92 -11.33
C PRO A 19 0.52 -6.37 -10.30
N ARG A 20 0.02 -5.51 -9.41
CA ARG A 20 0.82 -4.94 -8.31
C ARG A 20 1.03 -5.90 -7.15
N TYR A 21 0.32 -7.04 -7.15
CA TYR A 21 0.27 -8.01 -6.05
C TYR A 21 0.10 -7.34 -4.68
N THR A 22 -0.82 -6.39 -4.62
CA THR A 22 -1.33 -5.87 -3.34
C THR A 22 -2.02 -6.98 -2.54
N SER A 23 -2.62 -7.93 -3.24
CA SER A 23 -3.11 -9.22 -2.76
C SER A 23 -2.97 -10.26 -3.87
N TYR A 24 -3.11 -11.53 -3.50
CA TYR A 24 -3.38 -12.62 -4.45
C TYR A 24 -4.62 -13.40 -3.98
N PRO A 25 -5.62 -13.64 -4.85
CA PRO A 25 -5.75 -13.07 -6.19
C PRO A 25 -5.89 -11.54 -6.16
N THR A 26 -5.75 -10.90 -7.33
CA THR A 26 -5.87 -9.44 -7.41
C THR A 26 -7.33 -8.99 -7.22
N ALA A 27 -7.55 -7.70 -6.94
CA ALA A 27 -8.90 -7.14 -6.83
C ALA A 27 -9.76 -7.27 -8.11
N LEU A 28 -9.17 -7.67 -9.26
CA LEU A 28 -9.93 -7.98 -10.48
C LEU A 28 -10.67 -9.32 -10.40
N ALA A 29 -10.28 -10.23 -9.50
CA ALA A 29 -10.96 -11.50 -9.29
C ALA A 29 -12.23 -11.37 -8.43
N LEU A 30 -12.41 -10.24 -7.72
CA LEU A 30 -13.58 -10.02 -6.87
C LEU A 30 -14.86 -9.96 -7.71
N SER A 31 -15.85 -10.76 -7.32
CA SER A 31 -17.15 -10.90 -8.00
C SER A 31 -18.27 -10.27 -7.18
N THR A 32 -19.30 -9.74 -7.86
CA THR A 32 -20.56 -9.32 -7.22
C THR A 32 -21.42 -10.52 -6.81
N ASP A 33 -21.18 -11.67 -7.45
CA ASP A 33 -21.76 -12.96 -7.07
C ASP A 33 -20.87 -13.59 -5.99
N PHE A 34 -21.05 -13.13 -4.74
CA PHE A 34 -20.27 -13.57 -3.59
C PHE A 34 -21.20 -13.80 -2.39
N ASP A 35 -21.13 -15.01 -1.83
CA ASP A 35 -21.85 -15.35 -0.61
C ASP A 35 -21.20 -14.70 0.61
N GLN A 36 -21.89 -13.71 1.19
CA GLN A 36 -21.40 -12.97 2.35
C GLN A 36 -21.35 -13.81 3.63
N THR A 37 -21.97 -15.01 3.68
CA THR A 37 -21.84 -15.90 4.85
C THR A 37 -20.39 -16.32 5.08
N HIS A 38 -19.56 -16.34 4.04
CA HIS A 38 -18.13 -16.60 4.14
C HIS A 38 -17.38 -15.57 5.00
N ILE A 39 -17.88 -14.33 5.11
CA ILE A 39 -17.26 -13.29 5.95
C ILE A 39 -17.30 -13.70 7.42
N GLN A 40 -18.47 -14.16 7.91
CA GLN A 40 -18.63 -14.58 9.29
C GLN A 40 -17.75 -15.79 9.61
N LEU A 41 -17.67 -16.76 8.70
CA LEU A 41 -16.79 -17.92 8.83
C LEU A 41 -15.31 -17.51 8.89
N ALA A 42 -14.88 -16.63 7.98
CA ALA A 42 -13.51 -16.13 7.93
C ALA A 42 -13.09 -15.40 9.20
N LEU A 43 -13.96 -14.51 9.71
CA LEU A 43 -13.74 -13.80 10.97
C LEU A 43 -13.71 -14.75 12.16
N GLY A 44 -14.58 -15.77 12.19
CA GLY A 44 -14.57 -16.80 13.22
C GLY A 44 -13.26 -17.60 13.26
N GLN A 45 -12.70 -17.91 12.09
CA GLN A 45 -11.45 -18.68 11.93
C GLN A 45 -10.17 -17.83 12.00
N SER A 46 -10.30 -16.51 12.00
CA SER A 46 -9.16 -15.59 12.02
C SER A 46 -8.31 -15.73 13.29
N PRO A 47 -7.05 -15.25 13.28
CA PRO A 47 -6.27 -15.09 14.50
C PRO A 47 -6.98 -14.25 15.57
N ALA A 48 -6.48 -14.27 16.80
CA ALA A 48 -7.03 -13.44 17.88
C ALA A 48 -6.79 -11.93 17.66
N GLU A 49 -5.75 -11.59 16.91
CA GLU A 49 -5.39 -10.20 16.59
C GLU A 49 -5.65 -9.87 15.13
N LEU A 50 -6.23 -8.70 14.89
CA LEU A 50 -6.56 -8.18 13.57
C LEU A 50 -5.92 -6.81 13.33
N SER A 51 -5.62 -6.53 12.07
CA SER A 51 -5.36 -5.19 11.57
C SER A 51 -6.67 -4.56 11.11
N LEU A 52 -6.85 -3.28 11.41
CA LEU A 52 -8.01 -2.49 11.04
C LEU A 52 -7.60 -1.34 10.11
N TYR A 53 -8.23 -1.24 8.95
CA TYR A 53 -8.09 -0.14 8.01
C TYR A 53 -9.39 0.66 7.94
N LEU A 54 -9.31 1.98 8.06
CA LEU A 54 -10.45 2.86 7.82
C LEU A 54 -10.14 3.80 6.66
N HIS A 55 -11.04 3.80 5.69
CA HIS A 55 -10.96 4.72 4.56
C HIS A 55 -11.69 6.02 4.88
N ILE A 56 -10.98 7.15 4.88
CA ILE A 56 -11.54 8.50 4.98
C ILE A 56 -11.46 9.15 3.58
N PRO A 57 -12.57 9.22 2.83
CA PRO A 57 -12.50 9.54 1.39
C PRO A 57 -12.30 11.03 1.10
N PHE A 58 -12.47 11.92 2.07
CA PHE A 58 -12.57 13.36 1.78
C PHE A 58 -11.22 14.04 1.55
N CYS A 59 -11.17 14.95 0.58
CA CYS A 59 -10.04 15.88 0.40
C CYS A 59 -10.55 17.31 0.15
N HIS A 60 -9.82 18.32 0.63
CA HIS A 60 -10.13 19.73 0.36
C HIS A 60 -9.83 20.16 -1.07
N LYS A 61 -8.76 19.61 -1.68
CA LYS A 61 -8.26 20.00 -3.00
C LYS A 61 -8.02 18.78 -3.89
N LEU A 62 -8.29 18.96 -5.19
CA LEU A 62 -8.06 17.96 -6.22
C LEU A 62 -6.59 18.00 -6.69
N CYS A 63 -5.76 17.09 -6.19
CA CYS A 63 -4.45 16.84 -6.80
C CYS A 63 -4.64 16.11 -8.14
N TYR A 64 -4.00 16.59 -9.21
CA TYR A 64 -4.24 16.11 -10.58
C TYR A 64 -3.66 14.72 -10.83
N TYR A 65 -2.59 14.33 -10.15
CA TYR A 65 -1.97 13.01 -10.28
C TYR A 65 -2.78 11.87 -9.63
N CYS A 66 -3.63 12.19 -8.66
CA CYS A 66 -4.14 11.23 -7.68
C CYS A 66 -5.12 10.21 -8.28
N GLY A 67 -4.82 8.91 -8.10
CA GLY A 67 -5.67 7.79 -8.49
C GLY A 67 -6.37 7.07 -7.32
N CYS A 68 -6.33 7.64 -6.11
CA CYS A 68 -6.99 7.08 -4.93
C CYS A 68 -8.51 7.16 -5.04
N ASN A 69 -9.25 6.29 -4.32
CA ASN A 69 -10.67 6.54 -4.07
C ASN A 69 -10.77 7.76 -3.15
N LYS A 70 -11.49 8.80 -3.59
CA LYS A 70 -11.64 10.05 -2.85
C LYS A 70 -12.85 10.85 -3.31
N VAL A 71 -13.28 11.77 -2.46
CA VAL A 71 -14.35 12.73 -2.67
C VAL A 71 -13.84 14.13 -2.37
N ILE A 72 -13.78 14.99 -3.39
CA ILE A 72 -13.41 16.39 -3.22
C ILE A 72 -14.62 17.17 -2.70
N THR A 73 -14.47 17.82 -1.55
CA THR A 73 -15.54 18.61 -0.95
C THR A 73 -14.98 19.71 -0.06
N ARG A 74 -15.72 20.82 0.06
CA ARG A 74 -15.50 21.88 1.05
C ARG A 74 -16.48 21.81 2.22
N HIS A 75 -17.46 20.90 2.15
CA HIS A 75 -18.52 20.77 3.12
C HIS A 75 -18.09 19.83 4.25
N GLN A 76 -17.67 20.39 5.38
CA GLN A 76 -17.18 19.64 6.54
C GLN A 76 -18.26 18.71 7.13
N HIS A 77 -19.54 19.10 7.10
CA HIS A 77 -20.65 18.30 7.63
C HIS A 77 -20.79 16.92 6.95
N LYS A 78 -20.25 16.74 5.74
CA LYS A 78 -20.25 15.43 5.08
C LYS A 78 -19.38 14.41 5.83
N ALA A 79 -18.37 14.87 6.55
CA ALA A 79 -17.60 14.00 7.43
C ALA A 79 -18.43 13.53 8.63
N ASP A 80 -19.30 14.38 9.20
CA ASP A 80 -20.18 13.95 10.31
C ASP A 80 -21.13 12.84 9.87
N THR A 81 -21.79 13.01 8.71
CA THR A 81 -22.65 11.96 8.12
C THR A 81 -21.87 10.67 7.85
N TYR A 82 -20.63 10.78 7.39
CA TYR A 82 -19.79 9.61 7.14
C TYR A 82 -19.37 8.91 8.45
N LEU A 83 -19.06 9.67 9.50
CA LEU A 83 -18.76 9.14 10.83
C LEU A 83 -19.99 8.48 11.49
N ASP A 84 -21.20 8.98 11.22
CA ASP A 84 -22.44 8.30 11.61
C ASP A 84 -22.54 6.92 10.96
N ALA A 85 -22.29 6.85 9.65
CA ALA A 85 -22.35 5.60 8.89
C ALA A 85 -21.23 4.62 9.29
N LEU A 86 -20.01 5.11 9.53
CA LEU A 86 -18.91 4.29 10.05
C LEU A 86 -19.23 3.69 11.41
N ALA A 87 -19.85 4.44 12.32
CA ALA A 87 -20.26 3.90 13.62
C ALA A 87 -21.26 2.74 13.48
N GLN A 88 -22.22 2.88 12.55
CA GLN A 88 -23.17 1.82 12.23
C GLN A 88 -22.47 0.59 11.63
N GLU A 89 -21.51 0.79 10.72
CA GLU A 89 -20.69 -0.31 10.19
C GLU A 89 -19.90 -1.03 11.29
N MET A 90 -19.26 -0.27 12.20
CA MET A 90 -18.55 -0.83 13.35
C MET A 90 -19.50 -1.64 14.25
N ALA A 91 -20.72 -1.17 14.47
CA ALA A 91 -21.73 -1.87 15.25
C ALA A 91 -22.14 -3.21 14.61
N LEU A 92 -22.15 -3.32 13.27
CA LEU A 92 -22.42 -4.58 12.56
C LEU A 92 -21.28 -5.60 12.75
N TYR A 93 -20.03 -5.14 12.78
CA TYR A 93 -18.87 -6.01 13.00
C TYR A 93 -18.62 -6.36 14.47
N ALA A 94 -18.96 -5.49 15.42
CA ALA A 94 -18.62 -5.67 16.83
C ALA A 94 -19.00 -7.05 17.41
N PRO A 95 -20.20 -7.62 17.16
CA PRO A 95 -20.54 -8.96 17.65
C PRO A 95 -19.63 -10.07 17.08
N LEU A 96 -19.21 -9.93 15.82
CA LEU A 96 -18.36 -10.88 15.11
C LEU A 96 -16.91 -10.84 15.61
N LEU A 97 -16.52 -9.77 16.29
CA LEU A 97 -15.15 -9.51 16.75
C LEU A 97 -15.03 -9.53 18.29
N SER A 98 -16.05 -10.02 19.01
CA SER A 98 -16.12 -9.99 20.48
C SER A 98 -14.96 -10.69 21.19
N ASN A 99 -14.33 -11.68 20.55
CA ASN A 99 -13.14 -12.40 21.04
C ASN A 99 -11.84 -11.98 20.33
N LYS A 100 -11.86 -10.87 19.59
CA LYS A 100 -10.72 -10.37 18.81
C LYS A 100 -10.17 -9.09 19.43
N ARG A 101 -8.93 -8.79 19.10
CA ARG A 101 -8.23 -7.55 19.49
C ARG A 101 -7.62 -6.89 18.26
N ILE A 102 -7.55 -5.57 18.29
CA ILE A 102 -6.92 -4.79 17.22
C ILE A 102 -5.48 -4.48 17.63
N ASN A 103 -4.51 -5.00 16.88
CA ASN A 103 -3.08 -4.73 17.10
C ASN A 103 -2.51 -3.71 16.10
N GLN A 104 -3.23 -3.43 15.01
CA GLN A 104 -2.90 -2.37 14.06
C GLN A 104 -4.16 -1.60 13.65
N LEU A 105 -4.07 -0.28 13.62
CA LEU A 105 -5.09 0.62 13.11
C LEU A 105 -4.45 1.58 12.13
N HIS A 106 -5.03 1.70 10.94
CA HIS A 106 -4.58 2.64 9.93
C HIS A 106 -5.74 3.47 9.39
N LEU A 107 -5.61 4.79 9.49
CA LEU A 107 -6.48 5.73 8.79
C LEU A 107 -5.80 6.16 7.49
N GLY A 108 -6.40 5.81 6.35
CA GLY A 108 -5.91 6.21 5.04
C GLY A 108 -7.03 6.70 4.11
N GLY A 109 -6.71 6.88 2.84
CA GLY A 109 -7.71 7.04 1.77
C GLY A 109 -7.56 8.32 0.96
N GLY A 110 -8.52 9.25 1.12
CA GLY A 110 -8.41 10.58 0.56
C GLY A 110 -7.45 11.43 1.39
N THR A 111 -7.93 11.92 2.52
CA THR A 111 -7.12 12.68 3.48
C THR A 111 -7.73 12.52 4.88
N PRO A 112 -7.26 11.58 5.72
CA PRO A 112 -7.74 11.44 7.09
C PRO A 112 -7.72 12.73 7.91
N THR A 113 -6.70 13.58 7.73
CA THR A 113 -6.60 14.89 8.37
C THR A 113 -7.57 15.96 7.84
N PHE A 114 -8.44 15.61 6.89
CA PHE A 114 -9.65 16.38 6.56
C PHE A 114 -10.57 16.47 7.79
N LEU A 115 -10.62 15.42 8.60
CA LEU A 115 -11.37 15.43 9.85
C LEU A 115 -10.83 16.53 10.78
N THR A 116 -11.74 17.23 11.45
CA THR A 116 -11.40 18.13 12.54
C THR A 116 -10.91 17.34 13.76
N GLU A 117 -10.26 18.01 14.70
CA GLU A 117 -9.83 17.44 15.97
C GLU A 117 -11.00 16.80 16.72
N GLN A 118 -12.17 17.47 16.75
CA GLN A 118 -13.38 16.92 17.35
C GLN A 118 -13.88 15.66 16.63
N GLN A 119 -13.82 15.64 15.29
CA GLN A 119 -14.21 14.49 14.48
C GLN A 119 -13.24 13.31 14.63
N LEU A 120 -11.94 13.58 14.78
CA LEU A 120 -10.92 12.57 15.09
C LEU A 120 -11.13 11.97 16.49
N SER A 121 -11.35 12.81 17.49
CA SER A 121 -11.71 12.36 18.85
C SER A 121 -12.96 11.48 18.84
N ARG A 122 -13.99 11.91 18.12
CA ARG A 122 -15.24 11.17 17.94
C ARG A 122 -14.99 9.80 17.31
N LEU A 123 -14.22 9.75 16.22
CA LEU A 123 -13.90 8.50 15.52
C LEU A 123 -13.14 7.53 16.44
N MET A 124 -12.14 8.00 17.16
CA MET A 124 -11.38 7.17 18.09
C MET A 124 -12.23 6.67 19.24
N ALA A 125 -13.13 7.51 19.78
CA ALA A 125 -14.09 7.09 20.79
C ALA A 125 -15.03 5.98 20.28
N GLN A 126 -15.54 6.11 19.05
CA GLN A 126 -16.37 5.08 18.40
C GLN A 126 -15.60 3.77 18.21
N LEU A 127 -14.34 3.85 17.78
CA LEU A 127 -13.48 2.67 17.65
C LEU A 127 -13.29 1.94 18.98
N HIS A 128 -12.99 2.68 20.06
CA HIS A 128 -12.86 2.11 21.41
C HIS A 128 -14.18 1.58 21.99
N GLN A 129 -15.32 2.13 21.56
CA GLN A 129 -16.64 1.63 21.94
C GLN A 129 -16.94 0.26 21.31
N HIS A 130 -16.52 0.05 20.06
CA HIS A 130 -16.87 -1.15 19.29
C HIS A 130 -15.80 -2.24 19.30
N PHE A 131 -14.52 -1.89 19.51
CA PHE A 131 -13.40 -2.81 19.42
C PHE A 131 -12.44 -2.70 20.59
N VAL A 132 -11.82 -3.83 20.95
CA VAL A 132 -10.73 -3.86 21.93
C VAL A 132 -9.42 -3.59 21.20
N ILE A 133 -8.87 -2.39 21.36
CA ILE A 133 -7.57 -2.01 20.79
C ILE A 133 -6.47 -2.28 21.83
N ASN A 134 -5.41 -2.99 21.43
CA ASN A 134 -4.27 -3.25 22.29
C ASN A 134 -3.57 -1.94 22.68
N SER A 135 -3.07 -1.86 23.91
CA SER A 135 -2.37 -0.67 24.43
C SER A 135 -1.07 -0.35 23.68
N ASP A 136 -0.45 -1.38 23.09
CA ASP A 136 0.76 -1.32 22.28
C ASP A 136 0.47 -1.42 20.77
N ALA A 137 -0.78 -1.26 20.34
CA ALA A 137 -1.15 -1.31 18.94
C ALA A 137 -0.39 -0.27 18.10
N GLU A 138 -0.03 -0.63 16.86
CA GLU A 138 0.43 0.35 15.88
C GLU A 138 -0.78 1.16 15.39
N ILE A 139 -0.82 2.46 15.69
CA ILE A 139 -1.92 3.34 15.30
C ILE A 139 -1.35 4.41 14.37
N SER A 140 -1.76 4.35 13.10
CA SER A 140 -1.16 5.12 12.02
C SER A 140 -2.19 5.94 11.22
N ILE A 141 -1.73 7.06 10.66
CA ILE A 141 -2.55 7.98 9.88
C ILE A 141 -1.78 8.60 8.71
N GLU A 142 -2.44 8.71 7.56
CA GLU A 142 -1.98 9.51 6.41
C GLU A 142 -2.32 11.00 6.59
N ILE A 143 -1.35 11.86 6.29
CA ILE A 143 -1.42 13.31 6.51
C ILE A 143 -1.14 14.05 5.20
N ASP A 144 -2.04 14.97 4.84
CA ASP A 144 -1.70 16.06 3.92
C ASP A 144 -1.11 17.22 4.73
N PRO A 145 0.18 17.56 4.56
CA PRO A 145 0.84 18.61 5.34
C PRO A 145 0.08 19.93 5.39
N ARG A 146 -0.62 20.28 4.30
CA ARG A 146 -1.36 21.54 4.17
C ARG A 146 -2.62 21.63 5.04
N SER A 147 -3.07 20.50 5.58
CA SER A 147 -4.32 20.36 6.36
C SER A 147 -4.09 20.03 7.84
N CYS A 148 -2.82 19.90 8.25
CA CYS A 148 -2.45 19.49 9.60
C CYS A 148 -1.74 20.66 10.31
N SER A 149 -2.43 21.28 11.27
CA SER A 149 -1.81 22.26 12.15
C SER A 149 -0.99 21.58 13.25
N ASP A 150 -0.11 22.32 13.92
CA ASP A 150 0.62 21.85 15.09
C ASP A 150 -0.33 21.30 16.17
N ASN A 151 -1.46 21.99 16.41
CA ASN A 151 -2.48 21.55 17.35
C ASN A 151 -3.11 20.23 16.92
N LYS A 152 -3.41 20.06 15.62
CA LYS A 152 -3.94 18.80 15.11
C LYS A 152 -2.93 17.66 15.25
N LEU A 153 -1.65 17.90 14.98
CA LEU A 153 -0.60 16.88 15.14
C LEU A 153 -0.39 16.47 16.60
N ARG A 154 -0.40 17.44 17.53
CA ARG A 154 -0.40 17.18 18.99
C ARG A 154 -1.64 16.39 19.42
N HIS A 155 -2.79 16.75 18.86
CA HIS A 155 -4.05 16.07 19.15
C HIS A 155 -4.03 14.62 18.66
N LEU A 156 -3.53 14.34 17.44
CA LEU A 156 -3.32 12.98 16.95
C LEU A 156 -2.46 12.17 17.91
N ARG A 157 -1.34 12.73 18.40
CA ARG A 157 -0.51 12.04 19.40
C ARG A 157 -1.30 11.72 20.68
N SER A 158 -2.12 12.66 21.17
CA SER A 158 -2.96 12.46 22.36
C SER A 158 -4.03 11.39 22.18
N LEU A 159 -4.47 11.12 20.95
CA LEU A 159 -5.42 10.06 20.61
C LEU A 159 -4.76 8.67 20.45
N GLY A 160 -3.46 8.57 20.65
CA GLY A 160 -2.71 7.30 20.60
C GLY A 160 -2.03 7.01 19.26
N PHE A 161 -2.18 7.87 18.24
CA PHE A 161 -1.42 7.72 16.99
C PHE A 161 0.08 7.74 17.31
N ASN A 162 0.80 6.74 16.82
CA ASN A 162 2.23 6.55 17.07
C ASN A 162 3.06 6.44 15.77
N ARG A 163 2.39 6.37 14.61
CA ARG A 163 3.01 6.42 13.28
C ARG A 163 2.28 7.39 12.36
N VAL A 164 3.01 8.09 11.49
CA VAL A 164 2.44 9.04 10.51
C VAL A 164 3.06 8.86 9.14
N SER A 165 2.26 9.10 8.09
CA SER A 165 2.73 9.17 6.70
C SER A 165 2.36 10.52 6.10
N PHE A 166 3.33 11.27 5.61
CA PHE A 166 3.10 12.57 4.98
C PHE A 166 3.16 12.46 3.46
N GLY A 167 2.11 12.92 2.79
CA GLY A 167 2.08 13.01 1.34
C GLY A 167 2.87 14.21 0.83
N VAL A 168 4.14 14.04 0.47
CA VAL A 168 5.02 15.11 -0.05
C VAL A 168 4.98 15.16 -1.58
N GLN A 169 5.16 14.03 -2.23
CA GLN A 169 5.17 13.83 -3.68
C GLN A 169 6.39 14.43 -4.38
N ASP A 170 6.58 15.75 -4.30
CA ASP A 170 7.74 16.49 -4.79
C ASP A 170 7.90 17.83 -4.04
N LEU A 171 9.12 18.35 -4.00
CA LEU A 171 9.46 19.65 -3.42
C LEU A 171 9.67 20.74 -4.49
N ASP A 172 9.82 20.36 -5.76
CA ASP A 172 9.94 21.30 -6.88
C ASP A 172 8.61 22.06 -7.10
N GLU A 173 8.65 23.38 -7.00
CA GLU A 173 7.47 24.25 -7.11
C GLU A 173 6.77 24.12 -8.48
N LYS A 174 7.53 23.96 -9.56
CA LYS A 174 6.98 23.82 -10.91
C LYS A 174 6.21 22.51 -11.05
N VAL A 175 6.75 21.42 -10.51
CA VAL A 175 6.06 20.12 -10.42
C VAL A 175 4.80 20.27 -9.58
N GLN A 176 4.90 20.90 -8.40
CA GLN A 176 3.76 21.10 -7.49
C GLN A 176 2.62 21.90 -8.12
N ILE A 177 2.93 22.98 -8.85
CA ILE A 177 1.94 23.77 -9.59
C ILE A 177 1.26 22.90 -10.64
N ALA A 178 2.04 22.17 -11.45
CA ALA A 178 1.53 21.33 -12.53
C ALA A 178 0.58 20.22 -12.05
N ILE A 179 0.75 19.75 -10.80
CA ILE A 179 -0.11 18.72 -10.20
C ILE A 179 -1.17 19.28 -9.24
N ASN A 180 -1.27 20.61 -9.10
CA ASN A 180 -2.15 21.32 -8.17
C ASN A 180 -1.95 20.94 -6.69
N ARG A 181 -0.69 20.83 -6.29
CA ARG A 181 -0.27 20.48 -4.93
C ARG A 181 0.85 21.38 -4.39
N VAL A 182 0.68 22.69 -4.53
CA VAL A 182 1.59 23.68 -3.92
C VAL A 182 1.57 23.52 -2.40
N GLN A 183 2.76 23.37 -1.81
CA GLN A 183 3.02 23.22 -0.39
C GLN A 183 4.44 23.71 -0.05
N ASP A 184 4.59 24.27 1.14
CA ASP A 184 5.86 24.81 1.60
C ASP A 184 6.77 23.70 2.15
N THR A 185 8.05 23.70 1.74
CA THR A 185 9.07 22.79 2.26
C THR A 185 9.38 23.06 3.72
N ASP A 186 9.34 24.33 4.16
CA ASP A 186 9.59 24.70 5.55
C ASP A 186 8.48 24.17 6.47
N LEU A 187 7.23 24.16 5.99
CA LEU A 187 6.11 23.52 6.68
C LEU A 187 6.35 22.02 6.88
N ILE A 188 6.81 21.32 5.84
CA ILE A 188 7.11 19.89 5.92
C ILE A 188 8.24 19.64 6.92
N ARG A 189 9.32 20.44 6.87
CA ARG A 189 10.45 20.35 7.81
C ARG A 189 9.97 20.53 9.26
N HIS A 190 9.17 21.55 9.51
CA HIS A 190 8.59 21.85 10.81
C HIS A 190 7.72 20.70 11.33
N GLN A 191 6.79 20.18 10.52
CA GLN A 191 5.93 19.07 10.93
C GLN A 191 6.70 17.78 11.23
N LEU A 192 7.78 17.52 10.50
CA LEU A 192 8.64 16.36 10.75
C LEU A 192 9.40 16.52 12.06
N GLN A 193 9.94 17.70 12.33
CA GLN A 193 10.57 18.01 13.62
C GLN A 193 9.57 17.85 14.76
N LEU A 194 8.40 18.48 14.66
CA LEU A 194 7.35 18.37 15.68
C LEU A 194 6.89 16.91 15.88
N SER A 195 6.79 16.11 14.81
CA SER A 195 6.46 14.69 14.93
C SER A 195 7.51 13.92 15.75
N ARG A 196 8.80 14.24 15.60
CA ARG A 196 9.85 13.63 16.43
C ARG A 196 9.75 14.08 17.89
N GLU A 197 9.55 15.37 18.13
CA GLU A 197 9.38 15.92 19.48
C GLU A 197 8.19 15.31 20.22
N LEU A 198 7.12 14.98 19.50
CA LEU A 198 5.93 14.30 20.03
C LEU A 198 6.11 12.78 20.21
N GLY A 199 7.24 12.22 19.75
CA GLY A 199 7.57 10.81 19.92
C GLY A 199 6.83 9.87 18.97
N PHE A 200 6.53 10.30 17.74
CA PHE A 200 6.13 9.37 16.68
C PHE A 200 7.30 8.45 16.32
N SER A 201 7.11 7.13 16.40
CA SER A 201 8.17 6.13 16.28
C SER A 201 8.55 5.81 14.84
N SER A 202 7.65 6.06 13.89
CA SER A 202 7.88 5.89 12.46
C SER A 202 7.20 7.03 11.70
N ILE A 203 8.01 7.74 10.91
CA ILE A 203 7.57 8.85 10.06
C ILE A 203 7.90 8.46 8.63
N ASN A 204 6.87 8.34 7.80
CA ASN A 204 6.99 8.06 6.38
C ASN A 204 6.81 9.33 5.54
N LEU A 205 7.55 9.46 4.45
CA LEU A 205 7.29 10.44 3.39
C LEU A 205 6.95 9.73 2.08
N ASP A 206 5.81 10.08 1.49
CA ASP A 206 5.45 9.62 0.15
C ASP A 206 6.02 10.56 -0.90
N LEU A 207 6.70 10.00 -1.89
CA LEU A 207 7.27 10.66 -3.06
C LEU A 207 6.73 10.03 -4.33
N ILE A 208 6.72 10.79 -5.43
CA ILE A 208 6.31 10.26 -6.74
C ILE A 208 7.36 10.65 -7.78
N TYR A 209 7.85 9.68 -8.54
CA TYR A 209 8.65 9.93 -9.73
C TYR A 209 7.83 9.72 -11.01
N GLY A 210 8.19 10.40 -12.08
CA GLY A 210 7.44 10.43 -13.34
C GLY A 210 6.37 11.54 -13.41
N LEU A 211 6.38 12.51 -12.49
CA LEU A 211 5.47 13.66 -12.51
C LEU A 211 5.88 14.68 -13.60
N PRO A 212 4.95 15.55 -14.03
CA PRO A 212 5.23 16.57 -15.04
C PRO A 212 6.39 17.49 -14.63
N PHE A 213 7.26 17.82 -15.58
CA PHE A 213 8.46 18.66 -15.45
C PHE A 213 9.59 18.12 -14.57
N GLN A 214 9.48 16.92 -13.99
CA GLN A 214 10.60 16.31 -13.29
C GLN A 214 11.76 16.06 -14.24
N GLN A 215 12.96 16.45 -13.82
CA GLN A 215 14.23 16.19 -14.50
C GLN A 215 15.22 15.60 -13.49
N PRO A 216 16.25 14.84 -13.92
CA PRO A 216 17.21 14.24 -13.01
C PRO A 216 17.85 15.24 -12.03
N ALA A 217 18.15 16.46 -12.49
CA ALA A 217 18.72 17.50 -11.64
C ALA A 217 17.75 17.97 -10.54
N SER A 218 16.54 18.41 -10.89
CA SER A 218 15.56 18.92 -9.90
C SER A 218 15.07 17.81 -8.98
N PHE A 219 14.86 16.60 -9.50
CA PHE A 219 14.45 15.47 -8.67
C PHE A 219 15.56 15.03 -7.72
N SER A 220 16.83 15.18 -8.12
CA SER A 220 17.97 14.97 -7.22
C SER A 220 17.96 15.95 -6.05
N GLU A 221 17.64 17.22 -6.27
CA GLU A 221 17.52 18.21 -5.20
C GLU A 221 16.39 17.84 -4.23
N THR A 222 15.25 17.40 -4.75
CA THR A 222 14.13 16.86 -3.96
C THR A 222 14.59 15.67 -3.11
N VAL A 223 15.25 14.67 -3.70
CA VAL A 223 15.73 13.49 -2.97
C VAL A 223 16.76 13.86 -1.91
N ASP A 224 17.68 14.78 -2.21
CA ASP A 224 18.70 15.23 -1.27
C ASP A 224 18.09 15.97 -0.07
N GLU A 225 17.05 16.79 -0.28
CA GLU A 225 16.31 17.39 0.83
C GLU A 225 15.56 16.34 1.65
N ILE A 226 14.93 15.36 1.01
CA ILE A 226 14.26 14.26 1.74
C ILE A 226 15.25 13.48 2.60
N ILE A 227 16.46 13.21 2.09
CA ILE A 227 17.53 12.58 2.87
C ILE A 227 17.94 13.47 4.06
N ARG A 228 18.10 14.78 3.86
CA ARG A 228 18.40 15.74 4.94
C ARG A 228 17.29 15.79 5.99
N LEU A 229 16.03 15.71 5.57
CA LEU A 229 14.88 15.62 6.45
C LEU A 229 14.87 14.33 7.26
N ASN A 230 15.63 13.29 6.87
CA ASN A 230 15.87 12.06 7.63
C ASN A 230 14.60 11.34 8.16
N PRO A 231 13.58 11.08 7.32
CA PRO A 231 12.43 10.28 7.74
C PRO A 231 12.84 8.83 8.05
N HIS A 232 12.01 8.12 8.81
CA HIS A 232 12.23 6.70 9.11
C HIS A 232 11.98 5.82 7.88
N ARG A 233 10.95 6.19 7.09
CA ARG A 233 10.53 5.48 5.88
C ARG A 233 10.30 6.44 4.72
N ILE A 234 10.46 5.93 3.51
CA ILE A 234 10.14 6.64 2.27
C ILE A 234 9.40 5.67 1.37
N SER A 235 8.25 6.12 0.84
CA SER A 235 7.53 5.42 -0.22
C SER A 235 7.75 6.19 -1.53
N LEU A 236 8.47 5.60 -2.47
CA LEU A 236 8.80 6.18 -3.77
C LEU A 236 7.92 5.55 -4.87
N PHE A 237 6.80 6.17 -5.15
CA PHE A 237 5.81 5.64 -6.10
C PHE A 237 6.10 6.03 -7.55
N SER A 238 5.93 5.08 -8.46
CA SER A 238 5.87 5.34 -9.90
C SER A 238 4.55 6.03 -10.27
N TYR A 239 4.60 7.19 -10.92
CA TYR A 239 3.40 7.87 -11.40
C TYR A 239 2.66 7.02 -12.45
N ALA A 240 1.39 6.69 -12.17
CA ALA A 240 0.51 5.99 -13.09
C ALA A 240 -0.45 6.98 -13.76
N HIS A 241 -0.17 7.32 -15.03
CA HIS A 241 -0.99 8.20 -15.85
C HIS A 241 -2.00 7.38 -16.67
N ILE A 242 -3.28 7.41 -16.26
CA ILE A 242 -4.43 6.72 -16.87
C ILE A 242 -5.63 7.69 -16.88
N PRO A 243 -5.58 8.77 -17.69
CA PRO A 243 -6.56 9.85 -17.68
C PRO A 243 -7.96 9.42 -18.13
N GLU A 244 -8.08 8.27 -18.81
CA GLU A 244 -9.35 7.63 -19.17
C GLU A 244 -10.11 7.17 -17.93
N ARG A 245 -9.37 6.74 -16.90
CA ARG A 245 -9.93 6.27 -15.62
C ARG A 245 -9.96 7.37 -14.57
N PHE A 246 -8.95 8.23 -14.53
CA PHE A 246 -8.80 9.28 -13.52
C PHE A 246 -8.91 10.65 -14.17
N ALA A 247 -10.14 11.16 -14.26
CA ALA A 247 -10.48 12.39 -14.97
C ALA A 247 -9.61 13.62 -14.59
N ALA A 248 -9.13 13.71 -13.35
CA ALA A 248 -8.26 14.80 -12.89
C ALA A 248 -6.91 14.83 -13.61
N GLN A 249 -6.39 13.68 -14.05
CA GLN A 249 -5.11 13.57 -14.74
C GLN A 249 -5.15 14.21 -16.13
N ARG A 250 -6.33 14.42 -16.73
CA ARG A 250 -6.51 15.19 -17.98
C ARG A 250 -6.08 16.66 -17.86
N LYS A 251 -5.89 17.16 -16.64
CA LYS A 251 -5.37 18.52 -16.39
C LYS A 251 -3.84 18.59 -16.40
N ILE A 252 -3.16 17.45 -16.48
CA ILE A 252 -1.71 17.39 -16.67
C ILE A 252 -1.43 17.40 -18.17
N ASP A 253 -0.51 18.25 -18.60
CA ASP A 253 -0.06 18.28 -19.99
C ASP A 253 0.82 17.07 -20.29
N ASN A 254 0.40 16.21 -21.21
CA ASN A 254 1.14 15.00 -21.57
C ASN A 254 2.56 15.31 -22.09
N SER A 255 2.77 16.46 -22.72
CA SER A 255 4.10 16.86 -23.22
C SER A 255 5.08 17.22 -22.09
N SER A 256 4.57 17.49 -20.89
CA SER A 256 5.39 17.77 -19.71
C SER A 256 5.83 16.52 -18.96
N LEU A 257 5.27 15.35 -19.27
CA LEU A 257 5.61 14.08 -18.63
C LEU A 257 6.97 13.58 -19.12
N PRO A 258 7.83 13.04 -18.23
CA PRO A 258 9.04 12.36 -18.66
C PRO A 258 8.68 11.12 -19.47
N ASP A 259 9.43 10.87 -20.54
CA ASP A 259 9.33 9.63 -21.30
C ASP A 259 9.85 8.41 -20.50
N ALA A 260 9.74 7.20 -21.05
CA ALA A 260 10.11 5.99 -20.33
C ALA A 260 11.60 5.95 -19.91
N PRO A 261 12.58 6.30 -20.78
CA PRO A 261 13.98 6.42 -20.38
C PRO A 261 14.21 7.47 -19.28
N ALA A 262 13.62 8.66 -19.38
CA ALA A 262 13.78 9.70 -18.36
C ALA A 262 13.17 9.27 -17.02
N LYS A 263 11.96 8.72 -17.03
CA LYS A 263 11.29 8.22 -15.83
C LYS A 263 12.11 7.12 -15.14
N LEU A 264 12.73 6.24 -15.91
CA LEU A 264 13.65 5.24 -15.38
C LEU A 264 14.87 5.89 -14.72
N ALA A 265 15.49 6.88 -15.36
CA ALA A 265 16.65 7.59 -14.81
C ALA A 265 16.30 8.26 -13.46
N LEU A 266 15.09 8.81 -13.32
CA LEU A 266 14.59 9.35 -12.05
C LEU A 266 14.50 8.27 -10.97
N MET A 267 13.96 7.10 -11.30
CA MET A 267 13.87 5.96 -10.38
C MET A 267 15.26 5.50 -9.94
N GLN A 268 16.17 5.27 -10.90
CA GLN A 268 17.54 4.86 -10.62
C GLN A 268 18.24 5.85 -9.68
N LEU A 269 18.20 7.14 -10.02
CA LEU A 269 18.82 8.20 -9.26
C LEU A 269 18.32 8.22 -7.80
N ALA A 270 17.01 8.14 -7.59
CA ALA A 270 16.46 8.15 -6.24
C ALA A 270 16.87 6.90 -5.45
N ILE A 271 16.81 5.72 -6.05
CA ILE A 271 17.18 4.47 -5.38
C ILE A 271 18.66 4.49 -4.96
N GLU A 272 19.55 4.85 -5.88
CA GLU A 272 20.99 4.92 -5.61
C GLU A 272 21.31 5.90 -4.47
N ARG A 273 20.69 7.09 -4.50
CA ARG A 273 20.89 8.10 -3.44
C ARG A 273 20.34 7.67 -2.09
N LEU A 274 19.14 7.10 -2.05
CA LEU A 274 18.53 6.63 -0.81
C LEU A 274 19.35 5.48 -0.19
N VAL A 275 19.80 4.52 -1.00
CA VAL A 275 20.66 3.42 -0.53
C VAL A 275 22.01 3.95 -0.06
N ALA A 276 22.62 4.89 -0.79
CA ALA A 276 23.87 5.54 -0.38
C ALA A 276 23.74 6.32 0.94
N ALA A 277 22.55 6.90 1.21
CA ALA A 277 22.21 7.56 2.47
C ALA A 277 21.89 6.58 3.64
N GLY A 278 22.01 5.28 3.40
CA GLY A 278 21.85 4.23 4.41
C GLY A 278 20.41 3.75 4.61
N TYR A 279 19.49 4.03 3.67
CA TYR A 279 18.19 3.38 3.67
C TYR A 279 18.29 1.97 3.09
N GLN A 280 17.67 1.00 3.75
CA GLN A 280 17.45 -0.33 3.18
C GLN A 280 16.32 -0.21 2.16
N PHE A 281 16.58 -0.63 0.91
CA PHE A 281 15.51 -0.88 -0.04
C PHE A 281 14.73 -2.10 0.45
N ILE A 282 13.53 -1.91 1.01
CA ILE A 282 12.69 -3.00 1.50
C ILE A 282 12.17 -3.78 0.30
N GLY A 283 11.74 -3.08 -0.74
CA GLY A 283 11.30 -3.70 -1.99
C GLY A 283 10.24 -2.85 -2.66
N MET A 284 10.03 -3.08 -3.95
CA MET A 284 9.10 -2.30 -4.77
C MET A 284 9.37 -0.80 -4.69
N ASP A 285 8.59 -0.09 -3.88
CA ASP A 285 8.54 1.35 -3.68
C ASP A 285 8.96 1.77 -2.27
N HIS A 286 9.31 0.84 -1.36
CA HIS A 286 9.53 1.16 0.05
C HIS A 286 11.01 1.13 0.46
N PHE A 287 11.40 2.16 1.20
CA PHE A 287 12.71 2.32 1.82
C PHE A 287 12.52 2.56 3.32
N ALA A 288 13.38 1.98 4.15
CA ALA A 288 13.35 2.19 5.59
C ALA A 288 14.75 2.26 6.17
N ARG A 289 14.92 2.94 7.31
CA ARG A 289 16.16 2.86 8.08
C ARG A 289 16.41 1.41 8.54
N PRO A 290 17.67 0.95 8.66
CA PRO A 290 17.95 -0.45 9.01
C PRO A 290 17.43 -0.89 10.37
N ASP A 291 17.22 0.07 11.29
CA ASP A 291 16.66 -0.14 12.62
C ASP A 291 15.13 -0.03 12.68
N ASP A 292 14.47 0.32 11.58
CA ASP A 292 13.01 0.33 11.44
C ASP A 292 12.44 -1.10 11.55
N ALA A 293 11.23 -1.20 12.09
CA ALA A 293 10.52 -2.47 12.26
C ALA A 293 10.35 -3.27 10.96
N LEU A 294 10.15 -2.61 9.80
CA LEU A 294 10.05 -3.31 8.50
C LEU A 294 11.39 -3.93 8.09
N ALA A 295 12.48 -3.18 8.24
CA ALA A 295 13.82 -3.67 7.89
C ALA A 295 14.21 -4.86 8.77
N LYS A 296 13.99 -4.75 10.08
CA LYS A 296 14.19 -5.84 11.06
C LYS A 296 13.33 -7.06 10.75
N ALA A 297 12.04 -6.86 10.44
CA ALA A 297 11.15 -7.95 10.08
C ALA A 297 11.60 -8.66 8.79
N GLN A 298 12.07 -7.92 7.79
CA GLN A 298 12.58 -8.50 6.55
C GLN A 298 13.83 -9.36 6.80
N GLN A 299 14.79 -8.83 7.56
CA GLN A 299 16.03 -9.55 7.92
C GLN A 299 15.75 -10.82 8.73
N ALA A 300 14.67 -10.82 9.52
CA ALA A 300 14.23 -11.98 10.31
C ALA A 300 13.30 -12.94 9.56
N GLY A 301 13.01 -12.73 8.26
CA GLY A 301 12.08 -13.57 7.50
C GLY A 301 10.61 -13.46 7.95
N LYS A 302 10.21 -12.30 8.51
CA LYS A 302 8.88 -12.04 9.10
C LYS A 302 8.13 -10.86 8.51
N LEU A 303 8.70 -10.17 7.52
CA LEU A 303 8.03 -9.11 6.77
C LEU A 303 6.76 -9.66 6.12
N GLN A 304 5.68 -8.90 6.24
CA GLN A 304 4.39 -9.21 5.66
C GLN A 304 3.95 -8.08 4.72
N ARG A 305 2.92 -8.35 3.93
CA ARG A 305 2.31 -7.36 3.05
C ARG A 305 0.79 -7.49 3.07
N ASN A 306 0.10 -6.36 3.10
CA ASN A 306 -1.35 -6.28 2.92
C ASN A 306 -1.72 -5.10 2.01
N PHE A 307 -3.00 -4.74 1.95
CA PHE A 307 -3.49 -3.66 1.08
C PHE A 307 -2.89 -2.28 1.34
N GLN A 308 -2.33 -2.04 2.53
CA GLN A 308 -1.69 -0.77 2.90
C GLN A 308 -0.20 -0.73 2.52
N GLY A 309 0.39 -1.87 2.17
CA GLY A 309 1.81 -2.00 1.86
C GLY A 309 2.50 -3.02 2.76
N TYR A 310 3.80 -2.82 2.97
CA TYR A 310 4.58 -3.67 3.86
C TYR A 310 4.23 -3.39 5.33
N THR A 311 4.19 -4.47 6.11
CA THR A 311 3.75 -4.47 7.50
C THR A 311 4.48 -5.57 8.27
N THR A 312 4.48 -5.49 9.58
CA THR A 312 5.00 -6.53 10.47
C THR A 312 3.93 -7.53 10.90
N ALA A 313 2.66 -7.25 10.62
CA ALA A 313 1.52 -8.11 10.95
C ALA A 313 0.32 -7.88 9.99
N GLY A 314 -0.69 -8.74 10.05
CA GLY A 314 -1.96 -8.49 9.38
C GLY A 314 -2.02 -8.79 7.87
N GLN A 315 -1.17 -9.70 7.34
CA GLN A 315 -1.26 -10.12 5.93
C GLN A 315 -2.62 -10.76 5.56
N ASP A 316 -3.14 -11.67 6.40
CA ASP A 316 -4.41 -12.38 6.17
C ASP A 316 -5.37 -12.22 7.36
N ALA A 317 -5.31 -11.03 7.97
CA ALA A 317 -6.08 -10.64 9.16
C ALA A 317 -6.43 -9.14 9.12
N LEU A 318 -6.70 -8.60 7.93
CA LEU A 318 -7.02 -7.20 7.69
C LEU A 318 -8.54 -7.02 7.51
N LEU A 319 -9.18 -6.30 8.42
CA LEU A 319 -10.54 -5.79 8.25
C LEU A 319 -10.49 -4.35 7.76
N GLY A 320 -11.17 -4.07 6.64
CA GLY A 320 -11.34 -2.73 6.09
C GLY A 320 -12.75 -2.21 6.33
N LEU A 321 -12.85 -0.97 6.84
CA LEU A 321 -14.11 -0.25 7.09
C LEU A 321 -14.18 1.02 6.25
N GLY A 322 -15.38 1.45 5.92
CA GLY A 322 -15.64 2.62 5.11
C GLY A 322 -15.73 2.34 3.61
N VAL A 323 -16.06 3.39 2.85
CA VAL A 323 -16.23 3.32 1.40
C VAL A 323 -14.96 2.81 0.72
N SER A 324 -15.13 1.91 -0.26
CA SER A 324 -14.09 1.28 -1.08
C SER A 324 -13.09 0.36 -0.35
N SER A 325 -13.12 0.30 0.98
CA SER A 325 -12.22 -0.52 1.78
C SER A 325 -12.24 -1.97 1.37
N ILE A 326 -11.08 -2.61 1.43
CA ILE A 326 -10.91 -4.03 1.15
C ILE A 326 -10.46 -4.71 2.44
N SER A 327 -11.11 -5.82 2.74
CA SER A 327 -10.71 -6.74 3.80
C SER A 327 -10.10 -7.99 3.19
N GLN A 328 -9.17 -8.59 3.92
CA GLN A 328 -8.58 -9.88 3.63
C GLN A 328 -8.37 -10.62 4.94
N VAL A 329 -9.18 -11.65 5.18
CA VAL A 329 -9.15 -12.43 6.41
C VAL A 329 -9.31 -13.91 6.09
N SER A 330 -8.41 -14.75 6.60
CA SER A 330 -8.49 -16.21 6.50
C SER A 330 -8.74 -16.75 5.08
N GLY A 331 -8.14 -16.12 4.06
CA GLY A 331 -8.34 -16.47 2.66
C GLY A 331 -9.69 -16.05 2.08
N VAL A 332 -10.39 -15.07 2.67
CA VAL A 332 -11.58 -14.44 2.10
C VAL A 332 -11.31 -12.96 1.93
N LEU A 333 -11.54 -12.45 0.71
CA LEU A 333 -11.41 -11.03 0.37
C LEU A 333 -12.79 -10.46 0.11
N TRP A 334 -13.07 -9.27 0.62
CA TRP A 334 -14.29 -8.54 0.29
C TRP A 334 -14.04 -7.05 0.24
N GLN A 335 -14.74 -6.38 -0.67
CA GLN A 335 -14.63 -4.96 -0.91
C GLN A 335 -15.97 -4.27 -0.66
N ASN A 336 -15.93 -3.22 0.15
CA ASN A 336 -17.05 -2.33 0.35
C ASN A 336 -17.35 -1.51 -0.90
N SER A 337 -18.59 -1.02 -1.00
CA SER A 337 -19.03 -0.18 -2.11
C SER A 337 -18.05 0.94 -2.40
N LYS A 338 -17.70 1.12 -3.68
CA LYS A 338 -16.71 2.15 -4.10
C LYS A 338 -17.26 3.56 -4.09
N GLU A 339 -18.57 3.71 -3.98
CA GLU A 339 -19.26 4.99 -4.03
C GLU A 339 -20.06 5.22 -2.75
N LEU A 340 -20.02 6.46 -2.25
CA LEU A 340 -20.73 6.83 -1.02
C LEU A 340 -22.24 6.52 -1.05
N PRO A 341 -22.99 6.75 -2.15
CA PRO A 341 -24.42 6.43 -2.19
C PRO A 341 -24.70 4.93 -1.94
N GLY A 342 -23.93 4.04 -2.58
CA GLY A 342 -24.07 2.59 -2.39
C GLY A 342 -23.69 2.17 -0.96
N TYR A 343 -22.60 2.72 -0.45
CA TYR A 343 -22.16 2.51 0.93
C TYR A 343 -23.24 2.93 1.95
N TYR A 344 -23.76 4.16 1.86
CA TYR A 344 -24.80 4.65 2.76
C TYR A 344 -26.11 3.88 2.65
N THR A 345 -26.50 3.47 1.44
CA THR A 345 -27.73 2.69 1.23
C THR A 345 -27.68 1.37 1.99
N ALA A 346 -26.55 0.65 1.93
CA ALA A 346 -26.39 -0.61 2.65
C ALA A 346 -26.40 -0.41 4.17
N ILE A 347 -25.65 0.59 4.66
CA ILE A 347 -25.55 0.89 6.09
C ILE A 347 -26.92 1.28 6.68
N ASN A 348 -27.66 2.16 6.02
CA ASN A 348 -29.01 2.57 6.46
C ASN A 348 -30.02 1.40 6.46
N ALA A 349 -29.76 0.34 5.69
CA ALA A 349 -30.54 -0.89 5.69
C ALA A 349 -30.09 -1.90 6.77
N GLY A 350 -29.12 -1.55 7.62
CA GLY A 350 -28.56 -2.42 8.65
C GLY A 350 -27.73 -3.58 8.08
N LYS A 351 -27.12 -3.40 6.90
CA LYS A 351 -26.33 -4.43 6.20
C LYS A 351 -24.89 -3.99 6.01
N LEU A 352 -23.99 -4.97 5.94
CA LEU A 352 -22.60 -4.72 5.56
C LEU A 352 -22.56 -4.14 4.13
N PRO A 353 -21.75 -3.10 3.86
CA PRO A 353 -21.71 -2.42 2.57
C PRO A 353 -20.88 -3.15 1.52
N VAL A 354 -20.85 -4.49 1.56
CA VAL A 354 -20.04 -5.36 0.70
C VAL A 354 -20.61 -5.36 -0.72
N GLU A 355 -19.80 -4.94 -1.69
CA GLU A 355 -20.16 -4.90 -3.11
C GLU A 355 -19.66 -6.15 -3.84
N ARG A 356 -18.45 -6.62 -3.51
CA ARG A 356 -17.79 -7.75 -4.17
C ARG A 356 -16.92 -8.54 -3.22
N GLY A 357 -16.72 -9.83 -3.50
CA GLY A 357 -15.81 -10.67 -2.72
C GLY A 357 -15.24 -11.85 -3.50
N PHE A 358 -14.37 -12.61 -2.83
CA PHE A 358 -13.73 -13.81 -3.35
C PHE A 358 -13.26 -14.71 -2.19
N SER A 359 -13.53 -16.01 -2.27
CA SER A 359 -13.03 -17.01 -1.33
C SER A 359 -11.93 -17.84 -2.00
N LEU A 360 -10.73 -17.83 -1.42
CA LEU A 360 -9.59 -18.56 -1.95
C LEU A 360 -9.81 -20.06 -1.84
N ASN A 361 -9.58 -20.76 -2.95
CA ASN A 361 -9.44 -22.21 -2.93
C ASN A 361 -8.03 -22.62 -2.44
N SER A 362 -7.75 -23.92 -2.39
CA SER A 362 -6.45 -24.41 -1.91
C SER A 362 -5.26 -23.97 -2.78
N ASP A 363 -5.40 -23.97 -4.12
CA ASP A 363 -4.35 -23.49 -5.04
C ASP A 363 -4.10 -21.99 -4.86
N ASP A 364 -5.16 -21.21 -4.66
CA ASP A 364 -5.03 -19.77 -4.42
C ASP A 364 -4.22 -19.47 -3.15
N LYS A 365 -4.46 -20.23 -2.07
CA LYS A 365 -3.75 -20.07 -0.80
C LYS A 365 -2.27 -20.39 -0.95
N ILE A 366 -1.94 -21.47 -1.67
CA ILE A 366 -0.56 -21.86 -1.96
C ILE A 366 0.13 -20.75 -2.77
N ARG A 367 -0.50 -20.27 -3.85
CA ARG A 367 0.07 -19.19 -4.69
C ARG A 367 0.20 -17.87 -3.94
N ALA A 368 -0.78 -17.50 -3.12
CA ALA A 368 -0.71 -16.31 -2.28
C ALA A 368 0.47 -16.36 -1.31
N ALA A 369 0.71 -17.51 -0.69
CA ALA A 369 1.85 -17.71 0.21
C ALA A 369 3.19 -17.61 -0.52
N LEU A 370 3.30 -18.26 -1.69
CA LEU A 370 4.50 -18.19 -2.54
C LEU A 370 4.79 -16.76 -2.99
N ILE A 371 3.79 -16.06 -3.53
CA ILE A 371 3.94 -14.69 -4.03
C ILE A 371 4.30 -13.74 -2.88
N SER A 372 3.66 -13.88 -1.71
CA SER A 372 4.02 -13.07 -0.53
C SER A 372 5.47 -13.30 -0.12
N GLN A 373 5.91 -14.56 -0.08
CA GLN A 373 7.27 -14.93 0.27
C GLN A 373 8.30 -14.29 -0.67
N LEU A 374 8.08 -14.38 -2.00
CA LEU A 374 8.99 -13.76 -2.98
C LEU A 374 8.99 -12.23 -2.93
N ILE A 375 7.83 -11.60 -2.72
CA ILE A 375 7.72 -10.14 -2.62
C ILE A 375 8.38 -9.60 -1.35
N CYS A 376 8.20 -10.28 -0.23
CA CYS A 376 8.68 -9.83 1.07
C CYS A 376 10.16 -10.16 1.31
N HIS A 377 10.62 -11.33 0.83
CA HIS A 377 11.93 -11.87 1.22
C HIS A 377 12.88 -12.08 0.05
N PHE A 378 12.42 -11.99 -1.20
CA PHE A 378 13.23 -12.22 -2.40
C PHE A 378 13.83 -13.63 -2.47
N GLU A 379 13.33 -14.57 -1.66
CA GLU A 379 13.77 -15.95 -1.64
C GLU A 379 12.64 -16.87 -1.17
N LEU A 380 12.69 -18.13 -1.61
CA LEU A 380 11.79 -19.19 -1.23
C LEU A 380 12.58 -20.47 -1.02
N ASP A 381 12.48 -21.07 0.17
CA ASP A 381 12.93 -22.44 0.44
C ASP A 381 11.87 -23.42 -0.12
N ILE A 382 12.24 -24.15 -1.17
CA ILE A 382 11.35 -25.06 -1.87
C ILE A 382 10.96 -26.25 -0.98
N ALA A 383 11.93 -26.81 -0.23
CA ALA A 383 11.70 -27.99 0.59
C ALA A 383 10.76 -27.68 1.75
N ALA A 384 11.02 -26.58 2.47
CA ALA A 384 10.17 -26.12 3.55
C ALA A 384 8.76 -25.76 3.05
N PHE A 385 8.67 -25.11 1.88
CA PHE A 385 7.38 -24.76 1.28
C PHE A 385 6.57 -26.01 0.87
N CYS A 386 7.20 -26.99 0.22
CA CYS A 386 6.55 -28.26 -0.12
C CYS A 386 6.07 -29.00 1.13
N GLN A 387 6.86 -29.02 2.19
CA GLN A 387 6.48 -29.65 3.46
C GLN A 387 5.27 -28.95 4.09
N GLN A 388 5.29 -27.61 4.17
CA GLN A 388 4.21 -26.81 4.73
C GLN A 388 2.89 -27.01 3.99
N TRP A 389 2.93 -27.06 2.66
CA TRP A 389 1.75 -27.16 1.80
C TRP A 389 1.45 -28.59 1.31
N GLN A 390 2.19 -29.58 1.82
CA GLN A 390 2.04 -31.01 1.49
C GLN A 390 2.09 -31.30 -0.02
N LEU A 391 2.98 -30.63 -0.74
CA LEU A 391 3.15 -30.80 -2.18
C LEU A 391 4.08 -31.98 -2.48
N ALA A 392 3.65 -32.88 -3.37
CA ALA A 392 4.46 -34.04 -3.79
C ALA A 392 5.74 -33.62 -4.54
N GLY A 393 5.71 -32.49 -5.24
CA GLY A 393 6.86 -31.91 -5.91
C GLY A 393 6.58 -30.48 -6.36
N PHE A 394 7.50 -29.56 -6.08
CA PHE A 394 7.32 -28.13 -6.37
C PHE A 394 7.14 -27.86 -7.86
N TRP A 395 8.09 -28.32 -8.68
CA TRP A 395 8.06 -28.11 -10.12
C TRP A 395 7.06 -29.01 -10.86
N GLN A 396 6.55 -30.05 -10.20
CA GLN A 396 5.38 -30.78 -10.70
C GLN A 396 4.12 -29.91 -10.56
N TYR A 397 3.97 -29.21 -9.43
CA TYR A 397 2.83 -28.34 -9.17
C TYR A 397 2.90 -27.02 -9.97
N PHE A 398 4.10 -26.46 -10.12
CA PHE A 398 4.36 -25.19 -10.81
C PHE A 398 5.08 -25.36 -12.16
N ALA A 399 4.77 -26.41 -12.91
CA ALA A 399 5.48 -26.74 -14.16
C ALA A 399 5.52 -25.57 -15.16
N GLU A 400 4.37 -24.92 -15.39
CA GLU A 400 4.27 -23.75 -16.27
C GLU A 400 5.04 -22.53 -15.77
N ALA A 401 5.26 -22.42 -14.45
CA ALA A 401 5.99 -21.30 -13.89
C ALA A 401 7.47 -21.40 -14.22
N LEU A 402 8.03 -22.61 -14.29
CA LEU A 402 9.45 -22.81 -14.64
C LEU A 402 9.73 -22.31 -16.06
N GLU A 403 8.87 -22.64 -17.02
CA GLU A 403 8.97 -22.15 -18.40
C GLU A 403 8.88 -20.61 -18.45
N ARG A 404 7.95 -20.04 -17.68
CA ARG A 404 7.78 -18.58 -17.56
C ARG A 404 8.97 -17.89 -16.88
N LEU A 405 9.71 -18.57 -16.01
CA LEU A 405 10.88 -18.04 -15.30
C LEU A 405 12.15 -18.09 -16.16
N GLN A 406 12.22 -18.95 -17.17
CA GLN A 406 13.40 -19.15 -18.00
C GLN A 406 14.03 -17.83 -18.52
N PRO A 407 13.28 -16.85 -19.06
CA PRO A 407 13.87 -15.59 -19.52
C PRO A 407 14.53 -14.79 -18.38
N PHE A 408 13.98 -14.86 -17.17
CA PHE A 408 14.53 -14.17 -15.99
C PHE A 408 15.79 -14.87 -15.47
N MET A 409 15.88 -16.19 -15.63
CA MET A 409 17.08 -16.96 -15.29
C MET A 409 18.23 -16.62 -16.26
N GLU A 410 17.94 -16.58 -17.56
CA GLU A 410 18.91 -16.19 -18.60
C GLU A 410 19.46 -14.77 -18.39
N ASP A 411 18.60 -13.85 -17.95
CA ASP A 411 18.97 -12.47 -17.63
C ASP A 411 19.56 -12.30 -16.20
N SER A 412 19.79 -13.39 -15.47
CA SER A 412 20.35 -13.38 -14.09
C SER A 412 19.53 -12.55 -13.09
N LEU A 413 18.21 -12.48 -13.28
CA LEU A 413 17.25 -11.82 -12.39
C LEU A 413 16.72 -12.76 -11.30
N VAL A 414 16.72 -14.05 -11.56
CA VAL A 414 16.33 -15.09 -10.61
C VAL A 414 17.25 -16.30 -10.74
N GLU A 415 17.68 -16.84 -9.62
CA GLU A 415 18.45 -18.07 -9.52
C GLU A 415 17.52 -19.17 -9.00
N VAL A 416 17.31 -20.20 -9.81
CA VAL A 416 16.52 -21.38 -9.44
C VAL A 416 17.47 -22.53 -9.18
N TYR A 417 17.44 -23.05 -7.96
CA TYR A 417 18.19 -24.23 -7.53
C TYR A 417 17.20 -25.37 -7.20
N ALA A 418 17.73 -26.55 -6.85
CA ALA A 418 16.90 -27.69 -6.45
C ALA A 418 16.05 -27.40 -5.20
N GLU A 419 16.63 -26.71 -4.20
CA GLU A 419 16.01 -26.50 -2.89
C GLU A 419 15.58 -25.05 -2.64
N ARG A 420 15.87 -24.12 -3.55
CA ARG A 420 15.52 -22.71 -3.33
C ARG A 420 15.32 -21.93 -4.63
N ILE A 421 14.49 -20.90 -4.55
CA ILE A 421 14.41 -19.81 -5.54
C ILE A 421 14.97 -18.56 -4.88
N LYS A 422 15.85 -17.83 -5.57
CA LYS A 422 16.41 -16.57 -5.09
C LYS A 422 16.28 -15.50 -6.15
N VAL A 423 15.59 -14.41 -5.85
CA VAL A 423 15.58 -13.20 -6.67
C VAL A 423 16.90 -12.47 -6.42
N THR A 424 17.66 -12.22 -7.49
CA THR A 424 18.97 -11.54 -7.39
C THR A 424 18.77 -10.06 -7.06
N ASP A 425 19.82 -9.35 -6.65
CA ASP A 425 19.75 -7.90 -6.39
C ASP A 425 19.21 -7.13 -7.60
N SER A 426 19.59 -7.53 -8.82
CA SER A 426 19.08 -6.99 -10.08
C SER A 426 17.61 -7.36 -10.33
N GLY A 427 17.19 -8.55 -9.88
CA GLY A 427 15.82 -9.05 -9.98
C GLY A 427 14.82 -8.37 -9.06
N ARG A 428 15.27 -7.72 -7.97
CA ARG A 428 14.37 -7.12 -6.96
C ARG A 428 13.44 -6.07 -7.53
N LEU A 429 13.87 -5.32 -8.55
CA LEU A 429 13.04 -4.35 -9.27
C LEU A 429 11.90 -5.02 -10.06
N TRP A 430 12.13 -6.26 -10.51
CA TRP A 430 11.25 -7.04 -11.36
C TRP A 430 10.46 -8.09 -10.58
N VAL A 431 10.48 -8.03 -9.24
CA VAL A 431 9.86 -9.05 -8.37
C VAL A 431 8.38 -9.27 -8.71
N ARG A 432 7.65 -8.23 -9.11
CA ARG A 432 6.25 -8.34 -9.57
C ARG A 432 6.14 -9.17 -10.85
N SER A 433 7.02 -8.96 -11.82
CA SER A 433 7.06 -9.74 -13.07
C SER A 433 7.46 -11.19 -12.81
N ILE A 434 8.39 -11.43 -11.87
CA ILE A 434 8.78 -12.78 -11.42
C ILE A 434 7.60 -13.49 -10.72
N CYS A 435 6.87 -12.79 -9.84
CA CYS A 435 5.68 -13.34 -9.18
C CYS A 435 4.57 -13.69 -10.17
N ALA A 436 4.46 -12.94 -11.28
CA ALA A 436 3.49 -13.21 -12.33
C ALA A 436 3.70 -14.55 -13.05
N CYS A 437 4.89 -15.14 -12.96
CA CYS A 437 5.14 -16.51 -13.42
C CYS A 437 4.37 -17.55 -12.61
N PHE A 438 3.91 -17.22 -11.39
CA PHE A 438 3.14 -18.12 -10.51
C PHE A 438 1.65 -17.79 -10.46
N ASP A 439 1.20 -16.77 -11.19
CA ASP A 439 -0.20 -16.35 -11.22
C ASP A 439 -1.03 -17.26 -12.13
N ALA A 440 -2.12 -17.80 -11.61
CA ALA A 440 -3.05 -18.65 -12.36
C ALA A 440 -4.12 -17.85 -13.15
N TYR A 441 -4.35 -16.58 -12.79
CA TYR A 441 -5.37 -15.72 -13.38
C TYR A 441 -4.83 -14.79 -14.46
N LEU A 442 -3.50 -14.69 -14.58
CA LEU A 442 -2.85 -13.87 -15.58
C LEU A 442 -2.90 -14.55 -16.96
N THR A 443 -3.82 -14.11 -17.82
CA THR A 443 -3.84 -14.49 -19.23
C THR A 443 -3.09 -13.48 -20.09
N GLN A 444 -2.36 -13.95 -21.11
CA GLN A 444 -1.63 -13.07 -22.04
C GLN A 444 -2.60 -12.06 -22.70
N GLY A 445 -2.24 -10.77 -22.68
CA GLY A 445 -3.00 -9.71 -23.36
C GLY A 445 -4.01 -8.93 -22.50
N GLN A 446 -4.09 -9.17 -21.18
CA GLN A 446 -4.94 -8.34 -20.31
C GLN A 446 -4.40 -6.90 -20.19
N GLN A 447 -5.02 -5.96 -20.93
CA GLN A 447 -4.69 -4.52 -20.93
C GLN A 447 -5.18 -3.76 -19.68
N ARG A 448 -5.65 -4.44 -18.62
CA ARG A 448 -6.28 -3.78 -17.45
C ARG A 448 -5.30 -3.33 -16.36
N TYR A 449 -4.02 -3.69 -16.46
CA TYR A 449 -2.99 -3.35 -15.48
C TYR A 449 -2.12 -2.15 -15.91
N SER A 450 -1.59 -1.41 -14.95
CA SER A 450 -0.55 -0.40 -15.21
C SER A 450 0.81 -1.07 -15.44
N LYS A 451 1.74 -0.34 -16.05
CA LYS A 451 3.16 -0.75 -16.12
C LYS A 451 3.74 -1.00 -14.73
N VAL A 452 4.60 -2.01 -14.63
CA VAL A 452 5.18 -2.52 -13.38
C VAL A 452 6.29 -1.60 -12.82
N VAL A 453 6.96 -0.83 -13.69
CA VAL A 453 8.08 0.08 -13.38
C VAL A 453 7.81 1.50 -13.88
#